data_AF-A0A5K7X3A7-F1
#
_entry.id   AF-A0A5K7X3A7-F1
#
_cell.length_a   1.000
_cell.length_b   1.000
_cell.length_c   1.000
_cell.angle_alpha   90.00
_cell.angle_beta   90.00
_cell.angle_gamma   90.00
#
_symmetry.space_group_name_H-M   'P 1'
#
loop_
_entity.id
_entity.type
_entity.pdbx_description
1 polymer ?
#
loop_
_entity_poly.entity_id
_entity_poly.type
_entity_poly.pdbx_seq_one_letter_code
_entity_poly.pdbx_strand_id
1 'polypeptide(L)'
;MSAGTFDEKDFSQILTEFSKLGSTHSDEQLNSSYLHLVSFYNDGGRHNYSEISNLVFNIPDEDSEILAHNAEKLLKICNEDEEHKVFGDRFGKFLDHINLAIQQRDFIKKNVGMSIQNNDRIARRVALSDRKFNLFVRGVEERLKKIVSEANENKSKIYSEFIAIMGIFSAIILAAFGGLQILQNIFNNIQNIGIEKLLIFSSLSSIAVINLLFLLFSGIAKLTGKNVSSCSCRDNQNECHHSIFTKYPIYVWNNFICAYMLIVGALGYKIDYKEFINVYNYPSIFSKGENLFFVICTIGIPIIFIIIYSVMLKTDKRTDLKKKKNNTEFLGETL
;
A
#
# COMPACT_ATOMS: atom_id res chain seq x y z
N MET A 1 86.68 -48.77 33.80
CA MET A 1 86.23 -47.36 33.82
C MET A 1 84.80 -47.36 34.34
N SER A 2 84.49 -46.40 35.22
CA SER A 2 83.30 -46.38 36.07
C SER A 2 81.99 -46.37 35.29
N ALA A 3 81.08 -47.28 35.67
CA ALA A 3 79.65 -47.14 35.40
C ALA A 3 79.15 -45.90 36.13
N GLY A 4 78.90 -44.83 35.38
CA GLY A 4 78.19 -43.66 35.88
C GLY A 4 76.72 -44.00 36.00
N THR A 5 76.18 -43.95 37.21
CA THR A 5 74.75 -44.06 37.48
C THR A 5 74.04 -42.88 36.85
N PHE A 6 73.39 -43.09 35.71
CA PHE A 6 72.44 -42.13 35.14
C PHE A 6 71.20 -42.11 36.02
N ASP A 7 70.82 -40.92 36.47
CA ASP A 7 69.62 -40.64 37.26
C ASP A 7 68.38 -41.10 36.47
N GLU A 8 67.50 -41.88 37.10
CA GLU A 8 66.34 -42.52 36.46
C GLU A 8 65.29 -41.45 36.13
N LYS A 9 65.44 -40.79 34.96
CA LYS A 9 64.52 -39.75 34.51
C LYS A 9 63.19 -40.36 34.08
N ASP A 10 62.10 -39.82 34.62
CA ASP A 10 60.74 -40.10 34.15
C ASP A 10 60.61 -39.77 32.66
N PHE A 11 59.83 -40.54 31.91
CA PHE A 11 59.64 -40.38 30.47
C PHE A 11 59.21 -38.96 30.10
N SER A 12 58.42 -38.30 30.96
CA SER A 12 58.03 -36.89 30.81
C SER A 12 59.21 -35.92 30.81
N GLN A 13 60.27 -36.17 31.58
CA GLN A 13 61.48 -35.33 31.61
C GLN A 13 62.30 -35.54 30.34
N ILE A 14 62.43 -36.79 29.89
CA ILE A 14 63.08 -37.14 28.62
C ILE A 14 62.32 -36.48 27.46
N LEU A 15 60.99 -36.50 27.49
CA LEU A 15 60.14 -35.89 26.48
C LEU A 15 60.26 -34.35 26.44
N THR A 16 60.53 -33.71 27.59
CA THR A 16 60.77 -32.26 27.69
C THR A 16 62.15 -31.86 27.18
N GLU A 17 63.14 -32.75 27.27
CA GLU A 17 64.43 -32.55 26.61
C GLU A 17 64.30 -32.78 25.11
N PHE A 18 63.55 -33.83 24.73
CA PHE A 18 63.27 -34.15 23.34
C PHE A 18 62.44 -33.07 22.64
N SER A 19 61.51 -32.41 23.34
CA SER A 19 60.74 -31.29 22.78
C SER A 19 61.60 -30.14 22.31
N LYS A 20 62.76 -29.92 22.95
CA LYS A 20 63.72 -28.87 22.56
C LYS A 20 64.37 -29.19 21.21
N LEU A 21 64.40 -30.46 20.80
CA LEU A 21 64.81 -30.83 19.44
C LEU A 21 63.85 -30.33 18.37
N GLY A 22 62.61 -29.95 18.72
CA GLY A 22 61.72 -29.23 17.80
C GLY A 22 62.21 -27.82 17.45
N SER A 23 63.05 -27.22 18.28
CA SER A 23 63.60 -25.87 18.07
C SER A 23 65.11 -25.83 17.77
N THR A 24 65.77 -26.99 17.77
CA THR A 24 67.23 -27.11 17.70
C THR A 24 67.69 -27.68 16.36
N HIS A 25 68.67 -27.01 15.73
CA HIS A 25 69.39 -27.49 14.54
C HIS A 25 70.82 -27.96 14.83
N SER A 26 71.25 -27.95 16.09
CA SER A 26 72.62 -28.29 16.52
C SER A 26 72.76 -29.77 16.86
N ASP A 27 73.81 -30.41 16.33
CA ASP A 27 74.12 -31.83 16.51
C ASP A 27 74.54 -32.20 17.96
N GLU A 28 75.05 -31.25 18.75
CA GLU A 28 75.50 -31.51 20.14
C GLU A 28 74.35 -31.81 21.11
N GLN A 29 73.25 -31.06 21.01
CA GLN A 29 72.05 -31.29 21.83
C GLN A 29 71.24 -32.52 21.36
N LEU A 30 71.39 -32.87 20.08
CA LEU A 30 70.85 -34.08 19.49
C LEU A 30 71.50 -35.32 20.14
N ASN A 31 72.82 -35.26 20.35
CA ASN A 31 73.60 -36.35 20.91
C ASN A 31 73.37 -36.56 22.42
N SER A 32 73.12 -35.50 23.20
CA SER A 32 72.79 -35.63 24.62
C SER A 32 71.38 -36.22 24.85
N SER A 33 70.41 -35.80 24.04
CA SER A 33 69.04 -36.34 24.08
C SER A 33 69.00 -37.80 23.61
N TYR A 34 69.86 -38.17 22.66
CA TYR A 34 70.05 -39.54 22.19
C TYR A 34 70.49 -40.48 23.32
N LEU A 35 71.50 -40.11 24.10
CA LEU A 35 72.03 -40.96 25.18
C LEU A 35 70.99 -41.26 26.28
N HIS A 36 70.14 -40.29 26.64
CA HIS A 36 69.06 -40.51 27.62
C HIS A 36 67.94 -41.40 27.07
N LEU A 37 67.64 -41.32 25.78
CA LEU A 37 66.68 -42.22 25.14
C LEU A 37 67.24 -43.64 25.07
N VAL A 38 68.53 -43.80 24.79
CA VAL A 38 69.22 -45.09 24.75
C VAL A 38 69.14 -45.79 26.11
N SER A 39 69.44 -45.08 27.20
CA SER A 39 69.31 -45.65 28.55
C SER A 39 67.86 -46.06 28.85
N PHE A 40 66.90 -45.17 28.60
CA PHE A 40 65.48 -45.43 28.87
C PHE A 40 64.94 -46.68 28.18
N TYR A 41 65.29 -46.91 26.91
CA TYR A 41 64.80 -48.08 26.18
C TYR A 41 65.57 -49.37 26.50
N ASN A 42 66.87 -49.28 26.79
CA ASN A 42 67.67 -50.42 27.22
C ASN A 42 67.24 -50.93 28.61
N ASP A 43 66.77 -50.02 29.48
CA ASP A 43 66.19 -50.35 30.80
C ASP A 43 64.75 -50.90 30.72
N GLY A 44 64.24 -51.12 29.50
CA GLY A 44 62.92 -51.69 29.28
C GLY A 44 61.77 -50.67 29.31
N GLY A 45 62.07 -49.38 29.38
CA GLY A 45 61.10 -48.29 29.38
C GLY A 45 60.09 -48.33 28.22
N ARG A 46 58.86 -47.91 28.52
CA ARG A 46 57.75 -47.79 27.57
C ARG A 46 57.31 -46.35 27.47
N HIS A 47 57.37 -45.78 26.28
CA HIS A 47 56.85 -44.43 26.02
C HIS A 47 55.31 -44.38 26.10
N ASN A 48 54.78 -43.27 26.61
CA ASN A 48 53.36 -43.02 26.72
C ASN A 48 52.81 -42.24 25.50
N TYR A 49 51.85 -42.83 24.78
CA TYR A 49 51.29 -42.24 23.56
C TYR A 49 50.53 -40.93 23.84
N SER A 50 49.90 -40.82 25.02
CA SER A 50 49.19 -39.59 25.39
C SER A 50 50.15 -38.43 25.60
N GLU A 51 51.34 -38.69 26.13
CA GLU A 51 52.37 -37.65 26.34
C GLU A 51 52.98 -37.19 25.02
N ILE A 52 53.23 -38.12 24.08
CA ILE A 52 53.67 -37.79 22.72
C ILE A 52 52.63 -36.94 21.99
N SER A 53 51.36 -37.33 22.07
CA SER A 53 50.27 -36.57 21.46
C SER A 53 50.15 -35.18 22.09
N ASN A 54 50.19 -35.09 23.42
CA ASN A 54 50.17 -33.81 24.13
C ASN A 54 51.35 -32.92 23.75
N LEU A 55 52.54 -33.48 23.56
CA LEU A 55 53.69 -32.72 23.08
C LEU A 55 53.40 -32.12 21.70
N VAL A 56 53.07 -32.98 20.73
CA VAL A 56 52.85 -32.58 19.32
C VAL A 56 51.72 -31.56 19.17
N PHE A 57 50.67 -31.66 19.98
CA PHE A 57 49.53 -30.75 19.95
C PHE A 57 49.84 -29.36 20.55
N ASN A 58 50.84 -29.27 21.42
CA ASN A 58 51.18 -28.03 22.14
C ASN A 58 52.39 -27.29 21.55
N ILE A 59 53.14 -27.90 20.63
CA ILE A 59 54.23 -27.23 19.91
C ILE A 59 53.74 -26.63 18.57
N PRO A 60 54.41 -25.57 18.08
CA PRO A 60 54.19 -25.03 16.74
C PRO A 60 54.28 -26.08 15.62
N ASP A 61 53.62 -25.80 14.48
CA ASP A 61 53.63 -26.71 13.32
C ASP A 61 55.07 -26.90 12.80
N GLU A 62 55.83 -25.81 12.67
CA GLU A 62 57.26 -25.82 12.30
C GLU A 62 58.09 -26.69 13.27
N ASP A 63 57.92 -26.48 14.58
CA ASP A 63 58.65 -27.23 15.60
C ASP A 63 58.35 -28.73 15.57
N SER A 64 57.12 -29.12 15.25
CA SER A 64 56.74 -30.54 15.14
C SER A 64 57.31 -31.23 13.91
N GLU A 65 57.44 -30.52 12.79
CA GLU A 65 58.09 -31.04 11.59
C GLU A 65 59.59 -31.22 11.84
N ILE A 66 60.22 -30.25 12.50
CA ILE A 66 61.63 -30.31 12.91
C ILE A 66 61.84 -31.47 13.91
N LEU A 67 60.93 -31.66 14.87
CA LEU A 67 60.96 -32.76 15.83
C LEU A 67 60.94 -34.12 15.12
N ALA A 68 60.03 -34.33 14.18
CA ALA A 68 59.93 -35.56 13.39
C ALA A 68 61.20 -35.79 12.56
N HIS A 69 61.72 -34.76 11.90
CA HIS A 69 62.95 -34.84 11.10
C HIS A 69 64.18 -35.17 11.96
N ASN A 70 64.30 -34.57 13.13
CA ASN A 70 65.40 -34.85 14.07
C ASN A 70 65.27 -36.27 14.65
N ALA A 71 64.05 -36.73 14.94
CA ALA A 71 63.78 -38.11 15.35
C ALA A 71 64.13 -39.12 14.23
N GLU A 72 63.84 -38.82 12.97
CA GLU A 72 64.24 -39.64 11.83
C GLU A 72 65.76 -39.73 11.67
N LYS A 73 66.48 -38.62 11.84
CA LYS A 73 67.95 -38.60 11.82
C LYS A 73 68.53 -39.49 12.91
N LEU A 74 68.01 -39.38 14.13
CA LEU A 74 68.43 -40.21 15.25
C LEU A 74 68.21 -41.70 14.95
N LEU A 75 67.03 -42.08 14.45
CA LEU A 75 66.73 -43.47 14.10
C LEU A 75 67.69 -44.03 13.02
N LYS A 76 68.08 -43.20 12.04
CA LYS A 76 69.07 -43.61 11.02
C LYS A 76 70.44 -43.91 11.63
N ILE A 77 70.93 -43.04 12.52
CA ILE A 77 72.22 -43.23 13.21
C ILE A 77 72.21 -44.55 14.00
N CYS A 78 71.11 -44.89 14.66
CA CYS A 78 71.00 -46.11 15.46
C CYS A 78 70.96 -47.40 14.65
N ASN A 79 70.42 -47.34 13.44
CA ASN A 79 70.33 -48.50 12.56
C ASN A 79 71.68 -48.83 11.90
N GLU A 80 72.64 -47.91 11.91
CA GLU A 80 74.01 -48.10 11.42
C GLU A 80 74.94 -48.75 12.47
N ASP A 81 74.51 -48.81 13.74
CA ASP A 81 75.26 -49.36 14.87
C ASP A 81 74.65 -50.69 15.37
N GLU A 82 75.36 -51.82 15.17
CA GLU A 82 74.88 -53.16 15.54
C GLU A 82 74.65 -53.33 17.05
N GLU A 83 75.24 -52.48 17.90
CA GLU A 83 75.15 -52.56 19.36
C GLU A 83 73.79 -52.07 19.91
N HIS A 84 73.02 -51.31 19.11
CA HIS A 84 71.81 -50.59 19.55
C HIS A 84 70.50 -51.07 18.90
N LYS A 85 70.45 -52.30 18.36
CA LYS A 85 69.29 -52.83 17.61
C LYS A 85 67.97 -52.81 18.39
N VAL A 86 67.99 -53.09 19.69
CA VAL A 86 66.79 -53.08 20.57
C VAL A 86 66.26 -51.66 20.77
N PHE A 87 67.14 -50.67 20.83
CA PHE A 87 66.78 -49.25 20.88
C PHE A 87 66.07 -48.83 19.59
N GLY A 88 66.63 -49.18 18.42
CA GLY A 88 66.09 -48.82 17.11
C GLY A 88 64.62 -49.24 16.93
N ASP A 89 64.28 -50.48 17.29
CA ASP A 89 62.90 -50.99 17.18
C ASP A 89 61.90 -50.25 18.08
N ARG A 90 62.31 -49.87 19.29
CA ARG A 90 61.44 -49.15 20.25
C ARG A 90 61.32 -47.67 19.91
N PHE A 91 62.42 -47.05 19.47
CA PHE A 91 62.47 -45.67 19.04
C PHE A 91 61.73 -45.46 17.70
N GLY A 92 61.76 -46.45 16.80
CA GLY A 92 60.93 -46.45 15.60
C GLY A 92 59.44 -46.34 15.90
N LYS A 93 58.94 -47.10 16.89
CA LYS A 93 57.55 -46.96 17.36
C LYS A 93 57.26 -45.59 17.95
N PHE A 94 58.22 -44.97 18.63
CA PHE A 94 58.08 -43.63 19.17
C PHE A 94 57.97 -42.57 18.06
N LEU A 95 58.81 -42.68 17.02
CA LEU A 95 58.73 -41.86 15.81
C LEU A 95 57.40 -42.06 15.08
N ASP A 96 56.91 -43.30 14.95
CA ASP A 96 55.60 -43.58 14.36
C ASP A 96 54.47 -42.84 15.09
N HIS A 97 54.53 -42.77 16.43
CA HIS A 97 53.55 -42.03 17.23
C HIS A 97 53.66 -40.51 17.07
N ILE A 98 54.87 -39.96 16.94
CA ILE A 98 55.07 -38.54 16.62
C ILE A 98 54.41 -38.23 15.27
N ASN A 99 54.73 -39.01 14.24
CA ASN A 99 54.19 -38.82 12.89
C ASN A 99 52.67 -38.97 12.84
N LEU A 100 52.12 -39.97 13.55
CA LEU A 100 50.67 -40.13 13.67
C LEU A 100 50.01 -38.94 14.38
N ALA A 101 50.58 -38.46 15.48
CA ALA A 101 50.05 -37.32 16.22
C ALA A 101 50.09 -36.03 15.39
N ILE A 102 51.13 -35.83 14.56
CA ILE A 102 51.23 -34.69 13.63
C ILE A 102 50.08 -34.76 12.61
N GLN A 103 49.91 -35.91 11.95
CA GLN A 103 48.82 -36.11 10.98
C GLN A 103 47.43 -35.89 11.60
N GLN A 104 47.21 -36.38 12.83
CA GLN A 104 45.95 -36.20 13.54
C GLN A 104 45.69 -34.72 13.87
N ARG A 105 46.69 -34.02 14.41
CA ARG A 105 46.60 -32.58 14.71
C ARG A 105 46.26 -31.78 13.46
N ASP A 106 46.95 -32.04 12.36
CA ASP A 106 46.77 -31.30 11.10
C ASP A 106 45.38 -31.55 10.50
N PHE A 107 44.90 -32.80 10.56
CA PHE A 107 43.53 -33.14 10.16
C PHE A 107 42.49 -32.40 11.00
N ILE A 108 42.67 -32.36 12.33
CA ILE A 108 41.77 -31.64 13.25
C ILE A 108 41.80 -30.14 12.95
N LYS A 109 42.99 -29.52 12.88
CA LYS A 109 43.15 -28.08 12.57
C LYS A 109 42.46 -27.71 11.26
N LYS A 110 42.65 -28.52 10.22
CA LYS A 110 42.01 -28.31 8.90
C LYS A 110 40.48 -28.37 9.01
N ASN A 111 39.93 -29.39 9.66
CA ASN A 111 38.48 -29.55 9.80
C ASN A 111 37.83 -28.48 10.67
N VAL A 112 38.49 -28.08 11.76
CA VAL A 112 38.04 -26.98 12.62
C VAL A 112 38.10 -25.65 11.86
N GLY A 113 39.19 -25.38 11.14
CA GLY A 113 39.31 -24.19 10.29
C GLY A 113 38.22 -24.10 9.21
N MET A 114 37.93 -25.22 8.53
CA MET A 114 36.82 -25.30 7.57
C MET A 114 35.45 -25.05 8.24
N SER A 115 35.24 -25.58 9.45
CA SER A 115 34.00 -25.41 10.21
C SER A 115 33.80 -23.95 10.63
N ILE A 116 34.85 -23.27 11.09
CA ILE A 116 34.83 -21.84 11.44
C ILE A 116 34.48 -21.00 10.20
N GLN A 117 35.15 -21.25 9.07
CA GLN A 117 34.86 -20.51 7.83
C GLN A 117 33.42 -20.74 7.34
N ASN A 118 32.89 -21.95 7.49
CA ASN A 118 31.50 -22.25 7.14
C ASN A 118 30.52 -21.53 8.07
N ASN A 119 30.80 -21.51 9.38
CA ASN A 119 29.99 -20.77 10.35
C ASN A 119 29.98 -19.26 10.04
N ASP A 120 31.12 -18.66 9.69
CA ASP A 120 31.21 -17.25 9.28
C ASP A 120 30.43 -16.97 7.99
N ARG A 121 30.39 -17.92 7.05
CA ARG A 121 29.58 -17.81 5.83
C ARG A 121 28.09 -17.91 6.16
N ILE A 122 27.70 -18.80 7.06
CA ILE A 122 26.31 -18.95 7.52
C ILE A 122 25.86 -17.68 8.24
N ALA A 123 26.65 -17.17 9.18
CA ALA A 123 26.35 -15.93 9.91
C ALA A 123 26.12 -14.74 8.96
N ARG A 124 26.98 -14.58 7.93
CA ARG A 124 26.79 -13.55 6.89
C ARG A 124 25.52 -13.75 6.08
N ARG A 125 25.17 -14.98 5.72
CA ARG A 125 23.92 -15.28 4.99
C ARG A 125 22.68 -15.00 5.84
N VAL A 126 22.71 -15.33 7.13
CA VAL A 126 21.63 -15.01 8.08
C VAL A 126 21.44 -13.50 8.18
N ALA A 127 22.50 -12.73 8.41
CA ALA A 127 22.41 -11.26 8.49
C ALA A 127 21.86 -10.61 7.21
N LEU A 128 22.27 -11.12 6.04
CA LEU A 128 21.73 -10.67 4.75
C LEU A 128 20.25 -11.04 4.58
N SER A 129 19.86 -12.24 5.02
CA SER A 129 18.47 -12.69 5.00
C SER A 129 17.60 -11.82 5.90
N ASP A 130 18.04 -11.51 7.12
CA ASP A 130 17.33 -10.63 8.05
C ASP A 130 17.16 -9.22 7.48
N ARG A 131 18.19 -8.67 6.80
CA ARG A 131 18.07 -7.37 6.15
C ARG A 131 17.03 -7.39 5.03
N LYS A 132 17.02 -8.43 4.19
CA LYS A 132 16.03 -8.60 3.11
C LYS A 132 14.61 -8.78 3.67
N PHE A 133 14.47 -9.57 4.73
CA PHE A 133 13.20 -9.78 5.40
C PHE A 133 12.66 -8.47 5.99
N ASN A 134 13.49 -7.68 6.68
CA ASN A 134 13.09 -6.39 7.21
C ASN A 134 12.67 -5.39 6.11
N LEU A 135 13.37 -5.38 4.97
CA LEU A 135 12.96 -4.56 3.82
C LEU A 135 11.61 -5.02 3.24
N PHE A 136 11.38 -6.33 3.15
CA PHE A 136 10.10 -6.88 2.72
C PHE A 136 8.97 -6.50 3.68
N VAL A 137 9.17 -6.64 4.99
CA VAL A 137 8.20 -6.27 6.03
C VAL A 137 7.83 -4.78 5.94
N ARG A 138 8.82 -3.89 5.77
CA ARG A 138 8.56 -2.45 5.56
C ARG A 138 7.73 -2.20 4.30
N GLY A 139 8.05 -2.89 3.20
CA GLY A 139 7.28 -2.79 1.96
C GLY A 139 5.82 -3.26 2.11
N VAL A 140 5.59 -4.31 2.91
CA VAL A 140 4.23 -4.77 3.26
C VAL A 140 3.51 -3.73 4.12
N GLU A 141 4.17 -3.16 5.13
CA GLU A 141 3.59 -2.15 6.02
C GLU A 141 3.15 -0.89 5.26
N GLU A 142 3.97 -0.39 4.33
CA GLU A 142 3.63 0.75 3.48
C GLU A 142 2.42 0.48 2.58
N ARG A 143 2.34 -0.72 1.98
CA ARG A 143 1.18 -1.12 1.18
C ARG A 143 -0.08 -1.22 2.04
N LEU A 144 0.05 -1.78 3.24
CA LEU A 144 -1.07 -1.91 4.18
C LEU A 144 -1.58 -0.54 4.63
N LYS A 145 -0.68 0.42 4.91
CA LYS A 145 -1.04 1.81 5.21
C LYS A 145 -1.81 2.46 4.06
N LYS A 146 -1.37 2.28 2.81
CA LYS A 146 -2.06 2.82 1.63
C LYS A 146 -3.47 2.22 1.47
N ILE A 147 -3.60 0.90 1.58
CA ILE A 147 -4.90 0.21 1.51
C ILE A 147 -5.84 0.70 2.60
N VAL A 148 -5.36 0.87 3.84
CA VAL A 148 -6.16 1.38 4.96
C VAL A 148 -6.58 2.83 4.72
N SER A 149 -5.70 3.69 4.21
CA SER A 149 -6.06 5.07 3.89
C SER A 149 -7.10 5.15 2.77
N GLU A 150 -6.94 4.38 1.70
CA GLU A 150 -7.89 4.32 0.59
C GLU A 150 -9.24 3.76 1.04
N ALA A 151 -9.24 2.73 1.88
CA ALA A 151 -10.47 2.16 2.45
C ALA A 151 -11.21 3.15 3.35
N ASN A 152 -10.49 3.92 4.18
CA ASN A 152 -11.08 4.96 5.03
C ASN A 152 -11.68 6.10 4.19
N GLU A 153 -10.98 6.53 3.13
CA GLU A 153 -11.48 7.56 2.22
C GLU A 153 -12.74 7.06 1.49
N ASN A 154 -12.71 5.83 0.97
CA ASN A 154 -13.86 5.21 0.30
C ASN A 154 -15.05 5.05 1.26
N LYS A 155 -14.80 4.66 2.53
CA LYS A 155 -15.84 4.59 3.56
C LYS A 155 -16.50 5.95 3.79
N SER A 156 -15.71 7.03 3.88
CA SER A 156 -16.24 8.40 4.00
C SER A 156 -17.11 8.79 2.80
N LYS A 157 -16.65 8.51 1.58
CA LYS A 157 -17.41 8.76 0.34
C LYS A 157 -18.73 7.99 0.33
N ILE A 158 -18.71 6.69 0.66
CA ILE A 158 -19.92 5.84 0.72
C ILE A 158 -20.94 6.39 1.72
N TYR A 159 -20.50 6.83 2.91
CA TYR A 159 -21.45 7.43 3.87
C TYR A 159 -22.05 8.74 3.37
N SER A 160 -21.25 9.60 2.74
CA SER A 160 -21.75 10.84 2.14
C SER A 160 -22.80 10.55 1.06
N GLU A 161 -22.54 9.58 0.18
CA GLU A 161 -23.49 9.13 -0.83
C GLU A 161 -24.76 8.53 -0.21
N PHE A 162 -24.62 7.75 0.86
CA PHE A 162 -25.76 7.17 1.58
C PHE A 162 -26.63 8.25 2.24
N ILE A 163 -26.03 9.22 2.93
CA ILE A 163 -26.75 10.37 3.50
C ILE A 163 -27.49 11.13 2.40
N ALA A 164 -26.87 11.31 1.23
CA ALA A 164 -27.53 11.95 0.11
C ALA A 164 -28.73 11.15 -0.44
N ILE A 165 -28.58 9.83 -0.61
CA ILE A 165 -29.69 8.94 -1.03
C ILE A 165 -30.84 9.01 -0.02
N MET A 166 -30.52 8.97 1.29
CA MET A 166 -31.52 9.12 2.36
C MET A 166 -32.22 10.49 2.31
N GLY A 167 -31.47 11.55 2.03
CA GLY A 167 -32.02 12.90 1.83
C GLY A 167 -32.97 12.98 0.63
N ILE A 168 -32.61 12.39 -0.51
CA ILE A 168 -33.46 12.28 -1.70
C ILE A 168 -34.75 11.53 -1.37
N PHE A 169 -34.61 10.36 -0.76
CA PHE A 169 -35.76 9.51 -0.45
C PHE A 169 -36.73 10.19 0.51
N SER A 170 -36.20 10.86 1.55
CA SER A 170 -37.00 11.62 2.51
C SER A 170 -37.72 12.80 1.86
N ALA A 171 -37.05 13.54 0.96
CA ALA A 171 -37.65 14.64 0.21
C ALA A 171 -38.80 14.16 -0.70
N ILE A 172 -38.61 13.05 -1.41
CA ILE A 172 -39.64 12.46 -2.27
C ILE A 172 -40.86 12.03 -1.44
N ILE A 173 -40.64 11.37 -0.31
CA ILE A 173 -41.72 10.95 0.59
C ILE A 173 -42.49 12.16 1.13
N LEU A 174 -41.77 13.18 1.64
CA LEU A 174 -42.38 14.39 2.19
C LEU A 174 -43.23 15.11 1.13
N ALA A 175 -42.70 15.26 -0.08
CA ALA A 175 -43.41 15.91 -1.17
C ALA A 175 -44.59 15.08 -1.69
N ALA A 176 -44.45 13.75 -1.76
CA ALA A 176 -45.54 12.86 -2.16
C ALA A 176 -46.70 12.92 -1.17
N PHE A 177 -46.43 12.75 0.13
CA PHE A 177 -47.48 12.80 1.15
C PHE A 177 -48.02 14.22 1.35
N GLY A 178 -47.17 15.25 1.32
CA GLY A 178 -47.61 16.65 1.39
C GLY A 178 -48.48 17.04 0.19
N GLY A 179 -48.08 16.65 -1.02
CA GLY A 179 -48.85 16.88 -2.25
C GLY A 179 -50.18 16.13 -2.26
N LEU A 180 -50.19 14.87 -1.81
CA LEU A 180 -51.41 14.07 -1.70
C LEU A 180 -52.41 14.66 -0.70
N GLN A 181 -51.95 15.16 0.45
CA GLN A 181 -52.82 15.81 1.43
C GLN A 181 -53.48 17.09 0.87
N ILE A 182 -52.71 17.91 0.15
CA ILE A 182 -53.24 19.11 -0.52
C ILE A 182 -54.29 18.72 -1.56
N LEU A 183 -54.02 17.69 -2.38
CA LEU A 183 -54.94 17.20 -3.39
C LEU A 183 -56.24 16.66 -2.78
N GLN A 184 -56.15 15.90 -1.69
CA GLN A 184 -57.30 15.40 -0.93
C GLN A 184 -58.18 16.55 -0.43
N ASN A 185 -57.56 17.60 0.13
CA ASN A 185 -58.29 18.78 0.60
C ASN A 185 -59.00 19.53 -0.55
N ILE A 186 -58.38 19.61 -1.73
CA ILE A 186 -58.99 20.21 -2.92
C ILE A 186 -60.21 19.40 -3.37
N PHE A 187 -60.09 18.07 -3.46
CA PHE A 187 -61.20 17.21 -3.89
C PHE A 187 -62.37 17.23 -2.90
N ASN A 188 -62.09 17.25 -1.60
CA ASN A 188 -63.15 17.30 -0.58
C ASN A 188 -63.95 18.61 -0.61
N ASN A 189 -63.35 19.71 -1.07
CA ASN A 189 -63.99 21.03 -1.09
C ASN A 189 -64.52 21.46 -2.47
N ILE A 190 -64.37 20.61 -3.50
CA ILE A 190 -64.74 20.95 -4.89
C ILE A 190 -66.24 21.20 -5.09
N GLN A 191 -67.09 20.60 -4.24
CA GLN A 191 -68.55 20.69 -4.37
C GLN A 191 -69.12 22.01 -3.83
N ASN A 192 -68.39 22.72 -2.96
CA ASN A 192 -68.89 23.92 -2.27
C ASN A 192 -68.20 25.22 -2.73
N ILE A 193 -67.21 25.15 -3.62
CA ILE A 193 -66.37 26.28 -4.02
C ILE A 193 -66.37 26.44 -5.54
N GLY A 194 -66.52 27.68 -6.02
CA GLY A 194 -66.40 28.00 -7.45
C GLY A 194 -65.03 27.61 -8.04
N ILE A 195 -65.03 27.17 -9.29
CA ILE A 195 -63.86 26.63 -10.00
C ILE A 195 -62.70 27.65 -9.99
N GLU A 196 -63.01 28.94 -10.06
CA GLU A 196 -62.05 30.05 -10.04
C GLU A 196 -61.24 30.12 -8.73
N LYS A 197 -61.88 29.97 -7.57
CA LYS A 197 -61.22 29.97 -6.26
C LYS A 197 -60.38 28.71 -6.05
N LEU A 198 -60.88 27.57 -6.54
CA LEU A 198 -60.15 26.30 -6.52
C LEU A 198 -58.87 26.39 -7.35
N LEU A 199 -58.93 27.00 -8.52
CA LEU A 199 -57.82 27.13 -9.46
C LEU A 199 -56.73 28.05 -8.90
N ILE A 200 -57.12 29.13 -8.21
CA ILE A 200 -56.17 30.00 -7.48
C ILE A 200 -55.49 29.24 -6.32
N PHE A 201 -56.26 28.55 -5.47
CA PHE A 201 -55.69 27.84 -4.32
C PHE A 201 -54.77 26.68 -4.72
N SER A 202 -55.17 25.92 -5.74
CA SER A 202 -54.41 24.78 -6.25
C SER A 202 -53.12 25.19 -6.96
N SER A 203 -53.15 26.25 -7.77
CA SER A 203 -51.95 26.79 -8.42
C SER A 203 -50.95 27.36 -7.41
N LEU A 204 -51.41 28.10 -6.39
CA LEU A 204 -50.55 28.63 -5.34
C LEU A 204 -49.89 27.50 -4.52
N SER A 205 -50.67 26.49 -4.15
CA SER A 205 -50.15 25.32 -3.43
C SER A 205 -49.17 24.50 -4.27
N SER A 206 -49.42 24.36 -5.58
CA SER A 206 -48.52 23.66 -6.50
C SER A 206 -47.19 24.38 -6.68
N ILE A 207 -47.20 25.72 -6.83
CA ILE A 207 -45.99 26.55 -6.87
C ILE A 207 -45.15 26.33 -5.60
N ALA A 208 -45.79 26.32 -4.42
CA ALA A 208 -45.12 26.09 -3.15
C ALA A 208 -44.44 24.71 -3.10
N VAL A 209 -45.15 23.64 -3.49
CA VAL A 209 -44.61 22.27 -3.50
C VAL A 209 -43.45 22.12 -4.50
N ILE A 210 -43.58 22.69 -5.71
CA ILE A 210 -42.53 22.62 -6.75
C ILE A 210 -41.28 23.37 -6.32
N ASN A 211 -41.41 24.53 -5.67
CA ASN A 211 -40.28 25.30 -5.17
C ASN A 211 -39.60 24.60 -3.99
N LEU A 212 -40.37 23.99 -3.09
CA LEU A 212 -39.82 23.17 -2.01
C LEU A 212 -39.04 21.98 -2.56
N LEU A 213 -39.60 21.26 -3.54
CA LEU A 213 -38.93 20.16 -4.22
C LEU A 213 -37.62 20.60 -4.89
N PHE A 214 -37.64 21.73 -5.59
CA PHE A 214 -36.44 22.27 -6.24
C PHE A 214 -35.36 22.65 -5.22
N LEU A 215 -35.73 23.23 -4.08
CA LEU A 215 -34.82 23.55 -2.99
C LEU A 215 -34.19 22.29 -2.39
N LEU A 216 -34.98 21.24 -2.15
CA LEU A 216 -34.48 19.96 -1.64
C LEU A 216 -33.54 19.30 -2.65
N PHE A 217 -33.92 19.20 -3.93
CA PHE A 217 -33.05 18.64 -4.98
C PHE A 217 -31.76 19.43 -5.18
N SER A 218 -31.83 20.77 -5.11
CA SER A 218 -30.65 21.64 -5.18
C SER A 218 -29.73 21.46 -3.96
N GLY A 219 -30.31 21.29 -2.76
CA GLY A 219 -29.57 20.95 -1.55
C GLY A 219 -28.85 19.61 -1.65
N ILE A 220 -29.56 18.58 -2.13
CA ILE A 220 -29.00 17.25 -2.40
C ILE A 220 -27.86 17.31 -3.42
N ALA A 221 -28.04 18.06 -4.50
CA ALA A 221 -27.02 18.21 -5.54
C ALA A 221 -25.71 18.80 -4.98
N LYS A 222 -25.82 19.79 -4.10
CA LYS A 222 -24.67 20.36 -3.39
C LYS A 222 -24.03 19.36 -2.43
N LEU A 223 -24.81 18.56 -1.71
CA LEU A 223 -24.29 17.54 -0.78
C LEU A 223 -23.62 16.36 -1.50
N THR A 224 -24.07 16.03 -2.71
CA THR A 224 -23.48 14.96 -3.55
C THR A 224 -22.31 15.45 -4.42
N GLY A 225 -22.03 16.75 -4.44
CA GLY A 225 -21.06 17.34 -5.35
C GLY A 225 -21.42 17.16 -6.83
N LYS A 226 -22.68 16.86 -7.14
CA LYS A 226 -23.15 16.65 -8.52
C LYS A 226 -23.89 17.89 -9.02
N ASN A 227 -23.54 18.34 -10.22
CA ASN A 227 -24.24 19.44 -10.86
C ASN A 227 -25.59 18.95 -11.43
N VAL A 228 -26.70 19.44 -10.85
CA VAL A 228 -28.08 19.24 -11.36
C VAL A 228 -28.44 20.14 -12.53
N SER A 229 -27.48 20.93 -13.03
CA SER A 229 -27.69 21.80 -14.18
C SER A 229 -27.73 20.99 -15.47
N SER A 230 -28.75 21.24 -16.31
CA SER A 230 -28.86 20.64 -17.65
C SER A 230 -27.90 21.26 -18.68
N CYS A 231 -27.07 22.24 -18.28
CA CYS A 231 -26.05 22.83 -19.15
C CYS A 231 -24.86 21.86 -19.32
N SER A 232 -24.35 21.76 -20.54
CA SER A 232 -23.17 20.95 -20.90
C SER A 232 -21.83 21.54 -20.43
N CYS A 233 -21.83 22.47 -19.49
CA CYS A 233 -20.64 23.02 -18.86
C CYS A 233 -20.03 21.98 -17.92
N ARG A 234 -19.01 21.27 -18.41
CA ARG A 234 -18.30 20.22 -17.68
C ARG A 234 -17.22 20.85 -16.79
N ASP A 235 -17.48 20.89 -15.49
CA ASP A 235 -16.63 21.03 -14.28
C ASP A 235 -15.30 21.83 -14.25
N ASN A 236 -14.80 22.42 -15.34
CA ASN A 236 -13.46 23.01 -15.36
C ASN A 236 -13.40 24.49 -15.70
N GLN A 237 -14.51 25.23 -15.58
CA GLN A 237 -14.48 26.69 -15.61
C GLN A 237 -15.48 27.24 -14.58
N ASN A 238 -14.94 28.03 -13.63
CA ASN A 238 -15.60 28.48 -12.41
C ASN A 238 -16.82 29.40 -12.60
N GLU A 239 -17.25 29.71 -13.83
CA GLU A 239 -18.41 30.58 -14.05
C GLU A 239 -19.25 30.08 -15.24
N CYS A 240 -20.31 29.34 -14.92
CA CYS A 240 -21.36 28.98 -15.86
C CYS A 240 -22.33 30.17 -15.99
N HIS A 241 -22.15 30.99 -17.02
CA HIS A 241 -22.96 32.18 -17.34
C HIS A 241 -24.33 31.85 -17.98
N HIS A 242 -24.77 30.59 -17.93
CA HIS A 242 -26.05 30.16 -18.48
C HIS A 242 -27.23 30.69 -17.64
N SER A 243 -28.28 31.13 -18.32
CA SER A 243 -29.50 31.60 -17.67
C SER A 243 -30.23 30.46 -16.96
N ILE A 244 -31.08 30.77 -15.98
CA ILE A 244 -31.88 29.78 -15.23
C ILE A 244 -32.73 28.90 -16.19
N PHE A 245 -33.14 29.48 -17.32
CA PHE A 245 -33.92 28.84 -18.38
C PHE A 245 -33.23 27.66 -19.07
N THR A 246 -31.90 27.68 -19.19
CA THR A 246 -31.10 26.59 -19.74
C THR A 246 -30.55 25.68 -18.66
N LYS A 247 -30.31 26.23 -17.47
CA LYS A 247 -29.85 25.47 -16.31
C LYS A 247 -30.91 24.50 -15.78
N TYR A 248 -32.17 24.95 -15.69
CA TYR A 248 -33.29 24.18 -15.12
C TYR A 248 -34.58 24.31 -15.96
N PRO A 249 -34.59 23.77 -17.20
CA PRO A 249 -35.71 23.98 -18.14
C PRO A 249 -37.04 23.46 -17.62
N ILE A 250 -37.06 22.30 -16.95
CA ILE A 250 -38.27 21.66 -16.41
C ILE A 250 -38.88 22.50 -15.28
N TYR A 251 -38.05 23.03 -14.37
CA TYR A 251 -38.50 23.86 -13.26
C TYR A 251 -39.16 25.15 -13.75
N VAL A 252 -38.58 25.78 -14.76
CA VAL A 252 -39.10 27.01 -15.35
C VAL A 252 -40.44 26.78 -16.06
N TRP A 253 -40.55 25.71 -16.84
CA TRP A 253 -41.82 25.33 -17.49
C TRP A 253 -42.92 25.06 -16.47
N ASN A 254 -42.61 24.33 -15.39
CA ASN A 254 -43.59 23.99 -14.38
C ASN A 254 -44.09 25.22 -13.60
N ASN A 255 -43.18 26.12 -13.20
CA ASN A 255 -43.56 27.39 -12.56
C ASN A 255 -44.36 28.29 -13.50
N PHE A 256 -44.02 28.33 -14.80
CA PHE A 256 -44.79 29.09 -15.78
C PHE A 256 -46.22 28.55 -15.94
N ILE A 257 -46.38 27.23 -16.07
CA ILE A 257 -47.71 26.60 -16.18
C ILE A 257 -48.55 26.92 -14.94
N CYS A 258 -47.97 26.81 -13.74
CA CYS A 258 -48.71 27.13 -12.52
C CYS A 258 -49.05 28.63 -12.40
N ALA A 259 -48.14 29.52 -12.78
CA ALA A 259 -48.40 30.96 -12.81
C ALA A 259 -49.46 31.35 -13.85
N TYR A 260 -49.46 30.69 -15.01
CA TYR A 260 -50.49 30.86 -16.03
C TYR A 260 -51.86 30.43 -15.51
N MET A 261 -51.93 29.25 -14.88
CA MET A 261 -53.15 28.78 -14.22
C MET A 261 -53.64 29.80 -13.18
N LEU A 262 -52.76 30.33 -12.33
CA LEU A 262 -53.11 31.38 -11.36
C LEU A 262 -53.71 32.62 -12.03
N ILE A 263 -53.12 33.10 -13.13
CA ILE A 263 -53.62 34.26 -13.88
C ILE A 263 -55.01 33.99 -14.47
N VAL A 264 -55.21 32.81 -15.07
CA VAL A 264 -56.52 32.40 -15.62
C VAL A 264 -57.58 32.33 -14.51
N GLY A 265 -57.24 31.76 -13.35
CA GLY A 265 -58.13 31.72 -12.19
C GLY A 265 -58.45 33.12 -11.64
N ALA A 266 -57.46 34.01 -11.55
CA ALA A 266 -57.66 35.39 -11.09
C ALA A 266 -58.50 36.23 -12.05
N LEU A 267 -58.36 36.04 -13.36
CA LEU A 267 -59.19 36.68 -14.37
C LEU A 267 -60.61 36.11 -14.38
N GLY A 268 -60.75 34.79 -14.23
CA GLY A 268 -62.05 34.11 -14.08
C GLY A 268 -62.78 34.46 -12.78
N TYR A 269 -62.09 35.00 -11.77
CA TYR A 269 -62.73 35.58 -10.58
C TYR A 269 -63.39 36.93 -10.85
N LYS A 270 -62.88 37.69 -11.83
CA LYS A 270 -63.44 39.02 -12.20
C LYS A 270 -64.58 38.94 -13.21
N ILE A 271 -64.59 37.91 -14.07
CA ILE A 271 -65.59 37.70 -15.11
C ILE A 271 -66.44 36.50 -14.70
N ASP A 272 -67.74 36.70 -14.49
CA ASP A 272 -68.65 35.65 -14.01
C ASP A 272 -68.59 34.41 -14.94
N TYR A 273 -68.43 33.19 -14.38
CA TYR A 273 -68.13 31.96 -15.13
C TYR A 273 -69.20 31.61 -16.19
N LYS A 274 -70.43 32.12 -16.04
CA LYS A 274 -71.50 31.98 -17.03
C LYS A 274 -71.26 32.81 -18.30
N GLU A 275 -70.59 33.96 -18.20
CA GLU A 275 -70.13 34.71 -19.38
C GLU A 275 -68.88 34.04 -19.99
N PHE A 276 -68.03 33.37 -19.19
CA PHE A 276 -66.84 32.64 -19.66
C PHE A 276 -67.15 31.54 -20.70
N ILE A 277 -68.21 30.74 -20.52
CA ILE A 277 -68.62 29.72 -21.52
C ILE A 277 -69.22 30.37 -22.77
N ASN A 278 -69.97 31.47 -22.63
CA ASN A 278 -70.56 32.19 -23.76
C ASN A 278 -69.53 33.00 -24.57
N VAL A 279 -68.37 33.34 -24.00
CA VAL A 279 -67.23 33.92 -24.73
C VAL A 279 -66.63 32.93 -25.74
N TYR A 280 -66.79 31.61 -25.56
CA TYR A 280 -66.39 30.64 -26.60
C TYR A 280 -67.40 30.50 -27.74
N ASN A 281 -68.59 31.14 -27.64
CA ASN A 281 -69.58 31.18 -28.71
C ASN A 281 -69.35 32.42 -29.60
N TYR A 282 -69.04 32.17 -30.87
CA TYR A 282 -68.25 33.06 -31.74
C TYR A 282 -68.91 34.35 -32.30
N PRO A 283 -70.12 34.84 -31.92
CA PRO A 283 -70.52 36.20 -32.30
C PRO A 283 -70.29 37.29 -31.22
N SER A 284 -70.19 36.96 -29.92
CA SER A 284 -70.18 37.97 -28.83
C SER A 284 -68.79 38.34 -28.27
N ILE A 285 -67.72 37.78 -28.82
CA ILE A 285 -66.33 38.00 -28.38
C ILE A 285 -65.89 39.46 -28.60
N PHE A 286 -66.34 40.07 -29.70
CA PHE A 286 -65.92 41.41 -30.12
C PHE A 286 -66.84 42.54 -29.64
N SER A 287 -67.96 42.24 -28.97
CA SER A 287 -68.94 43.26 -28.58
C SER A 287 -68.63 43.96 -27.25
N LYS A 288 -67.82 43.34 -26.37
CA LYS A 288 -67.38 43.91 -25.09
C LYS A 288 -65.85 43.88 -25.02
N GLY A 289 -65.22 45.04 -24.80
CA GLY A 289 -63.76 45.16 -24.73
C GLY A 289 -63.11 44.30 -23.63
N GLU A 290 -63.83 43.98 -22.55
CA GLU A 290 -63.35 43.13 -21.45
C GLU A 290 -63.18 41.65 -21.86
N ASN A 291 -64.04 41.13 -22.73
CA ASN A 291 -63.96 39.75 -23.23
C ASN A 291 -62.82 39.59 -24.23
N LEU A 292 -62.59 40.60 -25.07
CA LEU A 292 -61.46 40.64 -26.00
C LEU A 292 -60.11 40.65 -25.24
N PHE A 293 -60.02 41.44 -24.17
CA PHE A 293 -58.82 41.48 -23.31
C PHE A 293 -58.53 40.11 -22.67
N PHE A 294 -59.56 39.42 -22.18
CA PHE A 294 -59.43 38.08 -21.59
C PHE A 294 -58.92 37.03 -22.61
N VAL A 295 -59.44 37.01 -23.83
CA VAL A 295 -59.00 36.10 -24.90
C VAL A 295 -57.55 36.39 -25.31
N ILE A 296 -57.17 37.66 -25.40
CA ILE A 296 -55.79 38.07 -25.68
C ILE A 296 -54.85 37.65 -24.55
N CYS A 297 -55.25 37.76 -23.28
CA CYS A 297 -54.42 37.32 -22.16
C CYS A 297 -54.28 35.78 -22.10
N THR A 298 -55.35 35.03 -22.32
CA THR A 298 -55.32 33.56 -22.26
C THR A 298 -54.47 32.94 -23.37
N ILE A 299 -54.48 33.49 -24.58
CA ILE A 299 -53.71 32.96 -25.73
C ILE A 299 -52.36 33.68 -25.90
N GLY A 300 -52.30 34.99 -25.63
CA GLY A 300 -51.10 35.81 -25.86
C GLY A 300 -49.97 35.54 -24.87
N ILE A 301 -50.28 35.35 -23.58
CA ILE A 301 -49.29 35.08 -22.53
C ILE A 301 -48.45 33.80 -22.83
N PRO A 302 -49.03 32.65 -23.20
CA PRO A 302 -48.24 31.46 -23.53
C PRO A 302 -47.40 31.64 -24.80
N ILE A 303 -47.91 32.35 -25.82
CA ILE A 303 -47.16 32.63 -27.06
C ILE A 303 -45.93 33.51 -26.75
N ILE A 304 -46.12 34.59 -25.99
CA ILE A 304 -45.03 35.49 -25.59
C ILE A 304 -43.97 34.73 -24.80
N PHE A 305 -44.38 33.87 -23.86
CA PHE A 305 -43.44 33.06 -23.09
C PHE A 305 -42.65 32.09 -23.97
N ILE A 306 -43.28 31.40 -24.91
CA ILE A 306 -42.60 30.51 -25.87
C ILE A 306 -41.57 31.30 -26.70
N ILE A 307 -41.93 32.51 -27.15
CA ILE A 307 -41.00 33.38 -27.88
C ILE A 307 -39.80 33.74 -27.00
N ILE A 308 -40.03 34.24 -25.78
CA ILE A 308 -38.95 34.60 -24.83
C ILE A 308 -38.05 33.39 -24.55
N TYR A 309 -38.66 32.23 -24.28
CA TYR A 309 -37.95 30.98 -24.03
C TYR A 309 -37.06 30.58 -25.22
N SER A 310 -37.61 30.65 -26.44
CA SER A 310 -36.88 30.31 -27.67
C SER A 310 -35.71 31.26 -27.94
N VAL A 311 -35.88 32.55 -27.64
CA VAL A 311 -34.82 33.57 -27.76
C VAL A 311 -33.72 33.29 -26.75
N MET A 312 -34.06 33.03 -25.50
CA MET A 312 -33.09 32.74 -24.43
C MET A 312 -32.29 31.46 -24.73
N LEU A 313 -32.94 30.39 -25.20
CA LEU A 313 -32.25 29.17 -25.62
C LEU A 313 -31.27 29.41 -26.78
N LYS A 314 -31.66 30.27 -27.74
CA LYS A 314 -30.83 30.60 -28.91
C LYS A 314 -29.62 31.46 -28.54
N THR A 315 -29.79 32.38 -27.58
CA THR A 315 -28.70 33.20 -27.03
C THR A 315 -27.67 32.31 -26.34
N ASP A 316 -28.11 31.40 -25.47
CA ASP A 316 -27.21 30.50 -24.74
C ASP A 316 -26.44 29.54 -25.66
N LYS A 317 -27.11 28.95 -26.68
CA LYS A 317 -26.42 28.13 -27.71
C LYS A 317 -25.36 28.91 -28.49
N ARG A 318 -25.61 30.20 -28.79
CA ARG A 318 -24.64 31.06 -29.49
C ARG A 318 -23.42 31.35 -28.61
N THR A 319 -23.62 31.53 -27.30
CA THR A 319 -22.55 31.73 -26.33
C THR A 319 -21.65 30.50 -26.24
N ASP A 320 -22.23 29.29 -26.21
CA ASP A 320 -21.49 28.03 -26.20
C ASP A 320 -20.64 27.82 -27.46
N LEU A 321 -21.20 28.14 -28.64
CA LEU A 321 -20.49 28.04 -29.92
C LEU A 321 -19.31 29.00 -30.02
N LYS A 322 -19.45 30.25 -29.54
CA LYS A 322 -18.36 31.22 -29.52
C LYS A 322 -17.21 30.76 -28.61
N LYS A 323 -17.54 30.22 -27.43
CA LYS A 323 -16.55 29.74 -26.47
C LYS A 323 -15.75 28.55 -27.01
N LYS A 324 -16.44 27.62 -27.70
CA LYS A 324 -15.79 26.48 -28.36
C LYS A 324 -14.85 26.92 -29.48
N LYS A 325 -15.24 27.93 -30.26
CA LYS A 325 -14.42 28.50 -31.36
C LYS A 325 -13.15 29.19 -30.83
N ASN A 326 -13.26 30.00 -29.78
CA ASN A 326 -12.10 30.68 -29.19
C ASN A 326 -11.07 29.70 -28.61
N ASN A 327 -11.53 28.61 -27.97
CA ASN A 327 -10.63 27.58 -27.44
C ASN A 327 -9.89 26.82 -28.56
N THR A 328 -10.52 26.62 -29.72
CA THR A 328 -9.86 25.98 -30.88
C THR A 328 -8.86 26.89 -31.58
N GLU A 329 -9.10 28.21 -31.61
CA GLU A 329 -8.15 29.18 -32.16
C GLU A 329 -6.88 29.30 -31.28
N PHE A 330 -7.04 29.31 -29.94
CA PHE A 330 -5.90 29.35 -29.00
C PHE A 330 -4.97 28.13 -29.07
N LEU A 331 -5.51 26.94 -29.35
CA LEU A 331 -4.72 25.71 -29.53
C LEU A 331 -4.03 25.63 -30.90
N GLY A 332 -4.51 26.40 -31.90
CA GLY A 332 -3.91 26.49 -33.22
C GLY A 332 -2.75 27.50 -33.30
N GLU A 333 -2.67 28.47 -32.39
CA GLU A 333 -1.57 29.45 -32.31
C GLU A 333 -0.41 28.98 -31.42
N THR A 334 -0.54 27.85 -30.72
CA THR A 334 0.46 27.29 -29.80
C THR A 334 1.19 26.04 -30.35
N LEU A 335 0.91 25.67 -31.60
CA LEU A 335 1.62 24.67 -32.40
C LEU A 335 2.33 25.37 -33.57
#